data_AF-A0ABD3TV60-F1
#
_entry.id   AF-A0ABD3TV60-F1
#
_cell.length_a   1.000
_cell.length_b   1.000
_cell.length_c   1.000
_cell.angle_alpha   90.00
_cell.angle_beta   90.00
_cell.angle_gamma   90.00
#
_symmetry.space_group_name_H-M   'P 1'
#
loop_
_entity.id
_entity.type
_entity.pdbx_description
1 polymer ?
#
loop_
_entity_poly.entity_id
_entity_poly.type
_entity_poly.pdbx_seq_one_letter_code
_entity_poly.pdbx_strand_id
1 'polypeptide(L)'
;MKEKSWVCTLITQLSLCVAAYFALNLGQPQQKNSYRNILSQDRPLDMHFISVAGGFRPLREQTLLLKQMANVVKIYNARVVVDISELGESDPLLNNATLYNYLQNIPWYTTGTLAGQGQTYFLKKFKIPNGRSLYIIAVDTTLFQDSSSVAGNDQIQWLRRTLNESNGDWRIVVGFHHLGSCDYKTRKLEEKHPFELLQNILLHYGVDAYMSKDICAGNNEGFLLHRVSSLEMVTFFVKLTGETEHKLSFQQRDEAVRKGASF
;
A
#
# COMPACT_ATOMS: atom_id res chain seq x y z
N MET A 1 -38.19 -13.57 -61.00
CA MET A 1 -36.83 -13.84 -60.48
C MET A 1 -36.67 -13.04 -59.20
N LYS A 2 -36.39 -13.67 -58.05
CA LYS A 2 -36.26 -12.99 -56.75
C LYS A 2 -34.91 -12.28 -56.68
N GLU A 3 -34.91 -10.96 -56.66
CA GLU A 3 -33.71 -10.16 -56.42
C GLU A 3 -33.16 -10.51 -55.04
N LYS A 4 -31.92 -11.03 -55.01
CA LYS A 4 -31.25 -11.36 -53.76
C LYS A 4 -30.87 -10.04 -53.08
N SER A 5 -31.47 -9.79 -51.91
CA SER A 5 -31.24 -8.60 -51.08
C SER A 5 -29.82 -8.60 -50.51
N TRP A 6 -28.86 -8.19 -51.33
CA TRP A 6 -27.47 -8.00 -50.95
C TRP A 6 -27.32 -6.88 -49.90
N VAL A 7 -28.29 -5.96 -49.87
CA VAL A 7 -28.43 -4.87 -48.91
C VAL A 7 -28.54 -5.40 -47.47
N CYS A 8 -29.30 -6.48 -47.26
CA CYS A 8 -29.45 -7.06 -45.92
C CYS A 8 -28.10 -7.63 -45.42
N THR A 9 -27.35 -8.28 -46.29
CA THR A 9 -26.03 -8.84 -45.96
C THR A 9 -25.02 -7.74 -45.64
N LEU A 10 -25.02 -6.66 -46.43
CA LEU A 10 -24.16 -5.49 -46.21
C LEU A 10 -24.43 -4.81 -44.87
N ILE A 11 -25.71 -4.62 -44.52
CA ILE A 11 -26.10 -4.03 -43.24
C ILE A 11 -25.63 -4.91 -42.08
N THR A 12 -25.83 -6.22 -42.17
CA THR A 12 -25.39 -7.14 -41.10
C THR A 12 -23.87 -7.16 -40.94
N GLN A 13 -23.09 -7.14 -42.03
CA GLN A 13 -21.64 -7.08 -41.96
C GLN A 13 -21.14 -5.75 -41.37
N LEU A 14 -21.77 -4.63 -41.74
CA LEU A 14 -21.43 -3.32 -41.20
C LEU A 14 -21.72 -3.25 -39.69
N SER A 15 -22.87 -3.77 -39.25
CA SER A 15 -23.24 -3.84 -37.83
C SER A 15 -22.28 -4.73 -37.04
N LEU A 16 -21.87 -5.88 -37.59
CA LEU A 16 -20.88 -6.75 -36.94
C LEU A 16 -19.50 -6.09 -36.84
N CYS A 17 -19.05 -5.38 -37.89
CA CYS A 17 -17.80 -4.62 -37.85
C CYS A 17 -17.83 -3.52 -36.78
N VAL A 18 -18.94 -2.79 -36.67
CA VAL A 18 -19.11 -1.76 -35.64
C VAL A 18 -19.12 -2.38 -34.24
N ALA A 19 -19.84 -3.48 -34.03
CA ALA A 19 -19.86 -4.19 -32.75
C ALA A 19 -18.48 -4.72 -32.36
N ALA A 20 -17.74 -5.31 -33.30
CA ALA A 20 -16.37 -5.79 -33.08
C ALA A 20 -15.41 -4.63 -32.79
N TYR A 21 -15.55 -3.49 -33.47
CA TYR A 21 -14.79 -2.29 -33.17
C TYR A 21 -15.05 -1.79 -31.75
N PHE A 22 -16.31 -1.73 -31.30
CA PHE A 22 -16.62 -1.35 -29.92
C PHE A 22 -16.08 -2.38 -28.92
N ALA A 23 -16.24 -3.68 -29.17
CA ALA A 23 -15.72 -4.73 -28.27
C ALA A 23 -14.19 -4.68 -28.12
N LEU A 24 -13.46 -4.44 -29.22
CA LEU A 24 -12.00 -4.32 -29.19
C LEU A 24 -11.53 -3.03 -28.49
N ASN A 25 -12.28 -1.93 -28.61
CA ASN A 25 -11.95 -0.66 -27.94
C ASN A 25 -12.46 -0.58 -26.48
N LEU A 26 -13.42 -1.41 -26.07
CA LEU A 26 -13.89 -1.55 -24.69
C LEU A 26 -12.91 -2.34 -23.82
N GLY A 27 -12.02 -3.14 -24.43
CA GLY A 27 -10.99 -3.92 -23.74
C GLY A 27 -9.68 -3.18 -23.48
N GLN A 28 -9.53 -1.94 -23.93
CA GLN A 28 -8.36 -1.12 -23.59
C GLN A 28 -8.60 -0.38 -22.27
N PRO A 29 -7.77 -0.56 -21.23
CA PRO A 29 -7.84 0.28 -20.05
C PRO A 29 -7.65 1.72 -20.51
N GLN A 30 -8.60 2.60 -20.19
CA GLN A 30 -8.52 4.00 -20.57
C GLN A 30 -7.32 4.67 -19.89
N GLN A 31 -6.16 4.62 -20.53
CA GLN A 31 -5.13 5.64 -20.39
C GLN A 31 -5.61 6.88 -21.16
N LYS A 32 -6.50 7.66 -20.54
CA LYS A 32 -6.83 9.01 -21.02
C LYS A 32 -6.69 10.01 -19.89
N ASN A 33 -5.53 10.66 -19.87
CA ASN A 33 -5.36 12.10 -19.61
C ASN A 33 -6.17 12.71 -18.45
N SER A 34 -6.02 12.17 -17.23
CA SER A 34 -6.60 12.76 -16.02
C SER A 34 -5.76 13.89 -15.41
N TYR A 35 -4.97 14.61 -16.22
CA TYR A 35 -4.01 15.63 -15.73
C TYR A 35 -4.49 17.08 -15.83
N ARG A 36 -5.77 17.36 -16.14
CA ARG A 36 -6.20 18.75 -16.36
C ARG A 36 -7.45 19.30 -15.68
N ASN A 37 -8.17 18.52 -14.86
CA ASN A 37 -9.32 19.06 -14.12
C ASN A 37 -9.28 18.67 -12.63
N ILE A 38 -8.25 19.10 -11.89
CA ILE A 38 -8.25 19.06 -10.42
C ILE A 38 -8.28 20.51 -9.92
N LEU A 39 -9.39 21.19 -10.18
CA LEU A 39 -9.72 22.49 -9.60
C LEU A 39 -11.25 22.66 -9.60
N SER A 40 -11.95 21.62 -9.16
CA SER A 40 -13.35 21.68 -8.74
C SER A 40 -13.41 21.17 -7.30
N GLN A 41 -13.77 22.04 -6.38
CA GLN A 41 -14.06 21.74 -4.98
C GLN A 41 -15.10 20.61 -4.90
N ASP A 42 -14.70 19.42 -4.48
CA ASP A 42 -15.45 18.62 -3.52
C ASP A 42 -14.56 17.47 -3.04
N ARG A 43 -14.81 16.96 -1.82
CA ARG A 43 -13.94 16.04 -1.07
C ARG A 43 -13.19 15.00 -1.95
N PRO A 44 -11.87 14.80 -1.77
CA PRO A 44 -11.18 13.75 -2.51
C PRO A 44 -11.84 12.40 -2.19
N LEU A 45 -12.25 11.66 -3.23
CA LEU A 45 -12.87 10.33 -3.13
C LEU A 45 -11.93 9.27 -2.54
N ASP A 46 -10.63 9.56 -2.54
CA ASP A 46 -9.59 8.68 -2.07
C ASP A 46 -8.67 9.38 -1.07
N MET A 47 -8.09 8.60 -0.16
CA MET A 47 -6.96 9.01 0.67
C MET A 47 -5.67 8.52 0.03
N HIS A 48 -4.70 9.42 -0.12
CA HIS A 48 -3.35 9.08 -0.56
C HIS A 48 -2.37 9.06 0.60
N PHE A 49 -1.47 8.09 0.62
CA PHE A 49 -0.33 8.08 1.53
C PHE A 49 0.89 7.43 0.89
N ILE A 50 2.07 7.74 1.42
CA ILE A 50 3.35 7.19 0.94
C ILE A 50 3.84 6.14 1.93
N SER A 51 4.38 5.03 1.45
CA SER A 51 5.28 4.19 2.23
C SER A 51 6.66 4.16 1.58
N VAL A 52 7.71 4.20 2.40
CA VAL A 52 9.09 4.25 1.91
C VAL A 52 9.97 3.37 2.78
N ALA A 53 10.93 2.67 2.16
CA ALA A 53 11.97 1.98 2.90
C ALA A 53 12.85 3.02 3.61
N GLY A 54 13.05 2.91 4.91
CA GLY A 54 13.97 3.78 5.64
C GLY A 54 15.43 3.43 5.36
N GLY A 55 16.33 4.18 5.99
CA GLY A 55 17.75 3.87 6.10
C GLY A 55 18.66 4.66 5.16
N PHE A 56 19.94 4.33 5.27
CA PHE A 56 21.01 5.03 4.59
C PHE A 56 20.99 4.81 3.06
N ARG A 57 21.31 5.88 2.32
CA ARG A 57 21.42 5.90 0.86
C ARG A 57 22.54 6.85 0.42
N PRO A 58 23.11 6.65 -0.77
CA PRO A 58 23.95 7.66 -1.41
C PRO A 58 23.22 9.01 -1.49
N LEU A 59 23.94 10.10 -1.21
CA LEU A 59 23.37 11.45 -1.12
C LEU A 59 22.54 11.85 -2.34
N ARG A 60 23.01 11.49 -3.55
CA ARG A 60 22.32 11.77 -4.81
C ARG A 60 20.97 11.04 -4.89
N GLU A 61 20.93 9.77 -4.54
CA GLU A 61 19.72 8.96 -4.57
C GLU A 61 18.72 9.43 -3.52
N GLN A 62 19.18 9.74 -2.30
CA GLN A 62 18.34 10.27 -1.24
C GLN A 62 17.70 11.62 -1.62
N THR A 63 18.49 12.51 -2.23
CA THR A 63 18.01 13.80 -2.73
C THR A 63 16.94 13.64 -3.81
N LEU A 64 17.17 12.73 -4.77
CA LEU A 64 16.18 12.42 -5.80
C LEU A 64 14.90 11.82 -5.20
N LEU A 65 15.03 10.88 -4.26
CA LEU A 65 13.91 10.24 -3.59
C LEU A 65 13.03 11.27 -2.88
N LEU A 66 13.62 12.11 -2.02
CA LEU A 66 12.90 13.14 -1.26
C LEU A 66 12.26 14.17 -2.18
N LYS A 67 12.93 14.56 -3.28
CA LYS A 67 12.34 15.44 -4.29
C LYS A 67 11.11 14.82 -4.95
N GLN A 68 11.15 13.54 -5.31
CA GLN A 68 10.01 12.85 -5.89
C GLN A 68 8.87 12.66 -4.88
N MET A 69 9.18 12.32 -3.63
CA MET A 69 8.18 12.23 -2.56
C MET A 69 7.49 13.58 -2.35
N ALA A 70 8.25 14.68 -2.28
CA ALA A 70 7.69 16.03 -2.15
C ALA A 70 6.75 16.38 -3.32
N ASN A 71 7.11 16.01 -4.55
CA ASN A 71 6.26 16.19 -5.72
C ASN A 71 4.97 15.37 -5.61
N VAL A 72 5.05 14.11 -5.18
CA VAL A 72 3.88 13.24 -5.01
C VAL A 72 2.96 13.77 -3.91
N VAL A 73 3.51 14.20 -2.76
CA VAL A 73 2.72 14.83 -1.69
C VAL A 73 1.96 16.03 -2.23
N LYS A 74 2.63 16.91 -2.99
CA LYS A 74 2.00 18.09 -3.60
C LYS A 74 0.89 17.72 -4.59
N ILE A 75 1.15 16.78 -5.51
CA ILE A 75 0.23 16.46 -6.62
C ILE A 75 -0.99 15.69 -6.11
N TYR A 76 -0.78 14.68 -5.26
CA TYR A 76 -1.82 13.77 -4.82
C TYR A 76 -2.44 14.15 -3.48
N ASN A 77 -1.95 15.24 -2.87
CA ASN A 77 -2.34 15.67 -1.53
C ASN A 77 -2.23 14.49 -0.52
N ALA A 78 -1.09 13.80 -0.57
CA ALA A 78 -0.84 12.68 0.33
C ALA A 78 -0.89 13.18 1.78
N ARG A 79 -1.51 12.40 2.67
CA ARG A 79 -1.82 12.84 4.03
C ARG A 79 -0.83 12.38 5.10
N VAL A 80 -0.07 11.33 4.80
CA VAL A 80 0.89 10.74 5.72
C VAL A 80 2.02 10.04 4.96
N VAL A 81 3.20 10.01 5.56
CA VAL A 81 4.32 9.16 5.13
C VAL A 81 4.55 8.08 6.19
N VAL A 82 4.65 6.83 5.74
CA VAL A 82 5.06 5.68 6.56
C VAL A 82 6.48 5.30 6.17
N ASP A 83 7.42 5.57 7.06
CA ASP A 83 8.82 5.20 6.93
C ASP A 83 9.03 3.81 7.55
N ILE A 84 9.53 2.85 6.76
CA ILE A 84 9.74 1.48 7.23
C ILE A 84 11.23 1.30 7.50
N SER A 85 11.63 1.64 8.72
CA SER A 85 13.00 1.63 9.20
C SER A 85 13.20 0.76 10.46
N GLU A 86 14.44 0.43 10.75
CA GLU A 86 14.87 -0.04 12.07
C GLU A 86 15.31 1.12 12.95
N LEU A 87 15.70 2.24 12.34
CA LEU A 87 16.29 3.39 13.02
C LEU A 87 15.23 4.31 13.66
N GLY A 88 13.95 4.11 13.33
CA GLY A 88 12.85 4.91 13.85
C GLY A 88 13.08 6.40 13.62
N GLU A 89 12.96 7.20 14.69
CA GLU A 89 13.16 8.66 14.60
C GLU A 89 14.61 9.05 14.28
N SER A 90 15.57 8.15 14.48
CA SER A 90 16.97 8.37 14.12
C SER A 90 17.23 8.13 12.62
N ASP A 91 16.21 7.83 11.82
CA ASP A 91 16.38 7.58 10.39
C ASP A 91 16.92 8.82 9.66
N PRO A 92 18.07 8.72 8.94
CA PRO A 92 18.60 9.82 8.13
C PRO A 92 17.62 10.33 7.06
N LEU A 93 16.75 9.46 6.53
CA LEU A 93 15.71 9.83 5.57
C LEU A 93 14.68 10.77 6.19
N LEU A 94 14.19 10.44 7.38
CA LEU A 94 13.25 11.27 8.12
C LEU A 94 13.85 12.64 8.44
N ASN A 95 15.09 12.66 8.95
CA ASN A 95 15.79 13.90 9.28
C ASN A 95 16.00 14.79 8.06
N ASN A 96 16.44 14.22 6.92
CA ASN A 96 16.66 14.97 5.69
C ASN A 96 15.36 15.42 5.00
N ALA A 97 14.23 14.76 5.27
CA ALA A 97 12.93 15.15 4.72
C ALA A 97 12.49 16.54 5.20
N THR A 98 12.95 16.98 6.38
CA THR A 98 12.66 18.31 6.93
C THR A 98 13.16 19.47 6.04
N LEU A 99 14.11 19.20 5.14
CA LEU A 99 14.64 20.17 4.17
C LEU A 99 13.65 20.50 3.03
N TYR A 100 12.56 19.73 2.90
CA TYR A 100 11.60 19.88 1.81
C TYR A 100 10.24 20.34 2.35
N ASN A 101 9.78 21.52 1.93
CA ASN A 101 8.57 22.16 2.45
C ASN A 101 7.32 21.24 2.49
N TYR A 102 7.05 20.46 1.43
CA TYR A 102 5.89 19.55 1.43
C TYR A 102 6.06 18.36 2.38
N LEU A 103 7.29 17.90 2.62
CA LEU A 103 7.57 16.77 3.51
C LEU A 103 7.70 17.18 4.98
N GLN A 104 8.08 18.43 5.24
CA GLN A 104 8.11 19.01 6.58
C GLN A 104 6.70 19.18 7.17
N ASN A 105 5.71 19.45 6.32
CA ASN A 105 4.34 19.80 6.75
C ASN A 105 3.36 18.61 6.80
N ILE A 106 3.83 17.39 6.50
CA ILE A 106 3.03 16.16 6.52
C ILE A 106 3.49 15.27 7.68
N PRO A 107 2.59 14.57 8.39
CA PRO A 107 2.99 13.66 9.45
C PRO A 107 3.78 12.46 8.90
N TRP A 108 4.85 12.10 9.61
CA TRP A 108 5.63 10.89 9.39
C TRP A 108 5.40 9.92 10.53
N TYR A 109 5.26 8.63 10.20
CA TYR A 109 5.27 7.55 11.16
C TYR A 109 6.31 6.53 10.73
N THR A 110 7.18 6.15 11.65
CA THR A 110 8.33 5.29 11.34
C THR A 110 8.24 3.99 12.13
N THR A 111 8.57 2.86 11.51
CA THR A 111 8.81 1.63 12.26
C THR A 111 10.15 1.74 13.00
N GLY A 112 10.26 1.10 14.16
CA GLY A 112 11.46 1.22 15.02
C GLY A 112 11.24 2.16 16.19
N THR A 113 12.32 2.52 16.88
CA THR A 113 12.23 3.26 18.14
C THR A 113 11.86 4.74 17.92
N LEU A 114 10.74 5.16 18.51
CA LEU A 114 10.40 6.57 18.67
C LEU A 114 11.22 7.13 19.83
N ALA A 115 12.04 8.15 19.59
CA ALA A 115 12.93 8.68 20.62
C ALA A 115 12.10 9.26 21.77
N GLY A 116 12.36 8.76 22.99
CA GLY A 116 11.69 9.22 24.20
C GLY A 116 10.35 8.54 24.55
N GLN A 117 9.78 7.68 23.69
CA GLN A 117 8.54 6.95 24.03
C GLN A 117 8.75 5.46 24.30
N GLY A 118 9.89 4.86 23.93
CA GLY A 118 10.22 3.46 24.20
C GLY A 118 9.28 2.43 23.56
N GLN A 119 8.19 2.85 22.93
CA GLN A 119 7.20 2.00 22.30
C GLN A 119 7.52 1.85 20.81
N THR A 120 7.82 0.62 20.38
CA THR A 120 8.26 0.29 19.02
C THR A 120 7.11 -0.14 18.09
N TYR A 121 5.88 -0.14 18.60
CA TYR A 121 4.66 -0.52 17.90
C TYR A 121 3.52 0.46 18.20
N PHE A 122 2.65 0.73 17.23
CA PHE A 122 1.59 1.73 17.38
C PHE A 122 0.41 1.49 16.43
N LEU A 123 -0.71 2.17 16.73
CA LEU A 123 -1.89 2.25 15.86
C LEU A 123 -2.15 3.70 15.47
N LYS A 124 -2.32 3.96 14.17
CA LYS A 124 -2.85 5.22 13.64
C LYS A 124 -4.12 4.98 12.85
N LYS A 125 -5.13 5.79 13.17
CA LYS A 125 -6.46 5.73 12.56
C LYS A 125 -6.66 6.96 11.67
N PHE A 126 -7.08 6.73 10.44
CA PHE A 126 -7.36 7.78 9.47
C PHE A 126 -8.79 7.66 8.97
N LYS A 127 -9.46 8.81 8.83
CA LYS A 127 -10.75 8.88 8.15
C LYS A 127 -10.51 8.88 6.66
N ILE A 128 -11.04 7.88 5.98
CA ILE A 128 -11.13 7.87 4.53
C ILE A 128 -12.53 8.37 4.11
N PRO A 129 -12.72 8.70 2.82
CA PRO A 129 -14.00 9.18 2.32
C PRO A 129 -15.15 8.20 2.59
N ASN A 130 -16.38 8.71 2.54
CA ASN A 130 -17.61 7.96 2.83
C ASN A 130 -17.72 7.43 4.27
N GLY A 131 -17.07 8.08 5.23
CA GLY A 131 -17.15 7.72 6.66
C GLY A 131 -16.38 6.46 7.04
N ARG A 132 -15.68 5.84 6.08
CA ARG A 132 -14.85 4.66 6.31
C ARG A 132 -13.52 5.03 6.99
N SER A 133 -12.80 4.02 7.46
CA SER A 133 -11.56 4.20 8.22
C SER A 133 -10.40 3.30 7.79
N LEU A 134 -9.20 3.86 7.76
CA LEU A 134 -7.95 3.15 7.52
C LEU A 134 -7.15 3.09 8.82
N TYR A 135 -6.74 1.87 9.19
CA TYR A 135 -5.94 1.58 10.36
C TYR A 135 -4.56 1.15 9.88
N ILE A 136 -3.54 1.92 10.25
CA ILE A 136 -2.13 1.57 10.05
C ILE A 136 -1.59 1.10 11.40
N ILE A 137 -1.19 -0.15 11.47
CA ILE A 137 -0.73 -0.83 12.68
C ILE A 137 0.75 -1.17 12.48
N ALA A 138 1.64 -0.42 13.12
CA ALA A 138 3.06 -0.73 13.08
C ALA A 138 3.42 -1.72 14.19
N VAL A 139 4.26 -2.70 13.85
CA VAL A 139 4.78 -3.70 14.76
C VAL A 139 6.30 -3.79 14.68
N ASP A 140 6.93 -4.02 15.82
CA ASP A 140 8.34 -4.33 15.89
C ASP A 140 8.56 -5.81 15.60
N THR A 141 8.95 -6.08 14.37
CA THR A 141 9.22 -7.45 13.90
C THR A 141 10.36 -8.13 14.67
N THR A 142 11.30 -7.41 15.27
CA THR A 142 12.41 -8.02 16.02
C THR A 142 11.90 -8.75 17.27
N LEU A 143 10.83 -8.22 17.88
CA LEU A 143 10.19 -8.80 19.07
C LEU A 143 9.41 -10.09 18.80
N PHE A 144 9.20 -10.48 17.54
CA PHE A 144 8.58 -11.76 17.18
C PHE A 144 9.59 -12.91 17.06
N GLN A 145 10.89 -12.61 16.99
CA GLN A 145 11.93 -13.62 16.80
C GLN A 145 12.28 -14.33 18.12
N ASP A 146 12.14 -13.64 19.26
CA ASP A 146 12.37 -14.20 20.60
C ASP A 146 11.05 -14.44 21.33
N SER A 147 10.59 -15.69 21.30
CA SER A 147 9.36 -16.13 21.99
C SER A 147 9.39 -16.00 23.52
N SER A 148 10.57 -15.81 24.12
CA SER A 148 10.73 -15.67 25.57
C SER A 148 10.72 -14.21 26.05
N SER A 149 10.74 -13.26 25.12
CA SER A 149 10.75 -11.83 25.43
C SER A 149 9.42 -11.37 26.02
N VAL A 150 9.46 -10.80 27.22
CA VAL A 150 8.30 -10.15 27.86
C VAL A 150 7.74 -9.07 26.94
N ALA A 151 8.62 -8.24 26.36
CA ALA A 151 8.23 -7.20 25.41
C ALA A 151 7.59 -7.77 24.14
N GLY A 152 8.07 -8.93 23.65
CA GLY A 152 7.46 -9.64 22.53
C GLY A 152 6.06 -10.15 22.85
N ASN A 153 5.89 -10.78 24.01
CA ASN A 153 4.57 -11.22 24.46
C ASN A 153 3.60 -10.04 24.65
N ASP A 154 4.06 -8.93 25.22
CA ASP A 154 3.26 -7.72 25.40
C ASP A 154 2.79 -7.15 24.05
N GLN A 155 3.69 -7.09 23.06
CA GLN A 155 3.33 -6.67 21.70
C GLN A 155 2.29 -7.62 21.08
N ILE A 156 2.46 -8.94 21.23
CA ILE A 156 1.52 -9.94 20.69
C ILE A 156 0.12 -9.76 21.29
N GLN A 157 0.04 -9.58 22.62
CA GLN A 157 -1.22 -9.34 23.31
C GLN A 157 -1.86 -8.01 22.87
N TRP A 158 -1.06 -6.96 22.77
CA TRP A 158 -1.50 -5.66 22.28
C TRP A 158 -2.03 -5.74 20.84
N LEU A 159 -1.33 -6.46 19.96
CA LEU A 159 -1.72 -6.61 18.56
C LEU A 159 -3.05 -7.37 18.44
N ARG A 160 -3.21 -8.48 19.17
CA ARG A 160 -4.46 -9.24 19.21
C ARG A 160 -5.63 -8.39 19.68
N ARG A 161 -5.45 -7.65 20.78
CA ARG A 161 -6.48 -6.73 21.31
C ARG A 161 -6.83 -5.66 20.28
N THR A 162 -5.80 -5.02 19.71
CA THR A 162 -5.95 -3.96 18.70
C THR A 162 -6.71 -4.46 17.49
N LEU A 163 -6.39 -5.65 16.98
CA LEU A 163 -7.04 -6.23 15.81
C LEU A 163 -8.48 -6.67 16.11
N ASN A 164 -8.74 -7.21 17.30
CA ASN A 164 -10.07 -7.61 17.75
C ASN A 164 -11.02 -6.41 17.91
N GLU A 165 -10.51 -5.31 18.48
CA GLU A 165 -11.26 -4.08 18.71
C GLU A 165 -11.33 -3.18 17.46
N SER A 166 -10.45 -3.40 16.48
CA SER A 166 -10.45 -2.64 15.24
C SER A 166 -11.66 -2.99 14.37
N ASN A 167 -12.62 -2.06 14.30
CA ASN A 167 -13.71 -2.07 13.33
C ASN A 167 -13.34 -1.32 12.04
N GLY A 168 -12.04 -1.19 11.76
CA GLY A 168 -11.52 -0.44 10.62
C GLY A 168 -11.89 -1.09 9.29
N ASP A 169 -12.31 -0.26 8.32
CA ASP A 169 -12.64 -0.70 6.97
C ASP A 169 -11.44 -1.25 6.23
N TRP A 170 -10.26 -0.68 6.47
CA TRP A 170 -8.97 -1.13 5.98
C TRP A 170 -8.01 -1.29 7.15
N ARG A 171 -7.34 -2.44 7.22
CA ARG A 171 -6.32 -2.75 8.23
C ARG A 171 -5.03 -3.12 7.53
N ILE A 172 -4.04 -2.26 7.67
CA ILE A 172 -2.70 -2.45 7.12
C ILE A 172 -1.75 -2.63 8.29
N VAL A 173 -1.04 -3.75 8.32
CA VAL A 173 0.04 -3.97 9.27
C VAL A 173 1.37 -3.65 8.61
N VAL A 174 2.24 -2.95 9.31
CA VAL A 174 3.55 -2.52 8.82
C VAL A 174 4.62 -3.06 9.78
N GLY A 175 5.64 -3.72 9.25
CA GLY A 175 6.74 -4.24 10.04
C GLY A 175 8.02 -4.27 9.21
N PHE A 176 9.18 -4.18 9.82
CA PHE A 176 10.43 -4.05 9.06
C PHE A 176 10.74 -5.30 8.22
N HIS A 177 10.66 -6.49 8.84
CA HIS A 177 11.03 -7.76 8.20
C HIS A 177 9.93 -8.33 7.29
N HIS A 178 10.33 -9.14 6.30
CA HIS A 178 9.41 -9.87 5.42
C HIS A 178 8.79 -11.09 6.11
N LEU A 179 7.49 -11.34 5.88
CA LEU A 179 6.81 -12.55 6.37
C LEU A 179 6.99 -13.78 5.47
N GLY A 180 7.64 -13.64 4.32
CA GLY A 180 7.88 -14.72 3.38
C GLY A 180 9.06 -14.41 2.46
N SER A 181 9.63 -15.45 1.87
CA SER A 181 10.70 -15.31 0.86
C SER A 181 10.17 -14.68 -0.42
N CYS A 182 10.90 -13.69 -0.96
CA CYS A 182 10.68 -13.17 -2.31
C CYS A 182 11.15 -14.13 -3.41
N ASP A 183 11.93 -15.16 -3.07
CA ASP A 183 12.38 -16.19 -3.99
C ASP A 183 11.45 -17.42 -3.90
N TYR A 184 10.60 -17.57 -4.92
CA TYR A 184 9.69 -18.70 -5.07
C TYR A 184 10.42 -20.02 -5.37
N LYS A 185 11.72 -19.98 -5.73
CA LYS A 185 12.52 -21.16 -6.08
C LYS A 185 13.23 -21.81 -4.89
N THR A 186 13.40 -21.09 -3.78
CA THR A 186 14.10 -21.55 -2.57
C THR A 186 13.18 -21.78 -1.38
N ARG A 187 11.91 -22.18 -1.61
CA ARG A 187 11.12 -22.83 -0.57
C ARG A 187 11.76 -24.19 -0.24
N LYS A 188 12.76 -24.19 0.64
CA LYS A 188 13.05 -25.36 1.46
C LYS A 188 11.84 -25.55 2.37
N LEU A 189 11.21 -26.71 2.28
CA LEU A 189 9.91 -27.01 2.87
C LEU A 189 9.95 -27.16 4.41
N GLU A 190 11.10 -26.93 5.07
CA GLU A 190 11.38 -27.50 6.40
C GLU A 190 11.88 -26.54 7.47
N GLU A 191 12.03 -25.23 7.22
CA GLU A 191 12.36 -24.26 8.28
C GLU A 191 11.12 -23.47 8.69
N LYS A 192 10.74 -23.58 9.97
CA LYS A 192 9.74 -22.70 10.60
C LYS A 192 10.14 -21.26 10.37
N HIS A 193 9.32 -20.52 9.62
CA HIS A 193 9.60 -19.11 9.37
C HIS A 193 9.56 -18.34 10.69
N PRO A 194 10.54 -17.47 11.01
CA PRO A 194 10.57 -16.71 12.27
C PRO A 194 9.35 -15.80 12.51
N PHE A 195 8.47 -15.64 11.52
CA PHE A 195 7.28 -14.80 11.60
C PHE A 195 5.99 -15.58 11.33
N GLU A 196 6.02 -16.92 11.41
CA GLU A 196 4.82 -17.76 11.26
C GLU A 196 3.72 -17.33 12.25
N LEU A 197 4.09 -17.02 13.49
CA LEU A 197 3.15 -16.51 14.49
C LEU A 197 2.47 -15.20 14.05
N LEU A 198 3.26 -14.24 13.55
CA LEU A 198 2.73 -12.97 13.06
C LEU A 198 1.80 -13.22 11.87
N GLN A 199 2.24 -14.01 10.88
CA GLN A 199 1.43 -14.38 9.73
C GLN A 199 0.08 -15.00 10.14
N ASN A 200 0.08 -15.93 11.10
CA ASN A 200 -1.13 -16.56 11.61
C ASN A 200 -2.07 -15.55 12.29
N ILE A 201 -1.53 -14.60 13.07
CA ILE A 201 -2.33 -13.52 13.66
C ILE A 201 -2.97 -12.66 12.56
N LEU A 202 -2.20 -12.24 11.54
CA LEU A 202 -2.71 -11.40 10.46
C LEU A 202 -3.84 -12.08 9.68
N LEU A 203 -3.68 -13.37 9.39
CA LEU A 203 -4.70 -14.18 8.71
C LEU A 203 -5.95 -14.36 9.57
N HIS A 204 -5.78 -14.73 10.84
CA HIS A 204 -6.90 -14.97 11.77
C HIS A 204 -7.79 -13.73 11.94
N TYR A 205 -7.19 -12.55 12.09
CA TYR A 205 -7.94 -11.30 12.23
C TYR A 205 -8.36 -10.67 10.90
N GLY A 206 -7.98 -11.24 9.74
CA GLY A 206 -8.37 -10.75 8.42
C GLY A 206 -7.76 -9.39 8.06
N VAL A 207 -6.48 -9.19 8.37
CA VAL A 207 -5.73 -7.99 7.94
C VAL A 207 -5.69 -7.92 6.41
N ASP A 208 -5.89 -6.73 5.85
CA ASP A 208 -6.04 -6.53 4.40
C ASP A 208 -4.69 -6.51 3.68
N ALA A 209 -3.66 -5.94 4.29
CA ALA A 209 -2.31 -5.91 3.74
C ALA A 209 -1.22 -5.93 4.83
N TYR A 210 -0.08 -6.52 4.49
CA TYR A 210 1.17 -6.39 5.23
C TYR A 210 2.20 -5.64 4.39
N MET A 211 2.91 -4.68 4.99
CA MET A 211 3.98 -3.93 4.34
C MET A 211 5.29 -4.11 5.09
N SER A 212 6.37 -4.36 4.34
CA SER A 212 7.74 -4.43 4.84
C SER A 212 8.71 -3.53 4.08
N LYS A 213 9.93 -3.42 4.61
CA LYS A 213 10.95 -2.53 4.06
C LYS A 213 11.29 -2.87 2.62
N ASP A 214 11.68 -4.11 2.34
CA ASP A 214 12.11 -4.46 0.99
C ASP A 214 10.91 -4.72 0.08
N ILE A 215 11.14 -4.49 -1.20
CA ILE A 215 10.19 -4.78 -2.24
C ILE A 215 10.72 -5.99 -3.02
N CYS A 216 9.93 -7.06 -3.14
CA CYS A 216 10.33 -8.27 -3.88
C CYS A 216 10.64 -8.04 -5.38
N ALA A 217 10.49 -6.81 -5.90
CA ALA A 217 10.79 -6.42 -7.28
C ALA A 217 12.24 -5.92 -7.49
N GLY A 218 13.13 -6.11 -6.52
CA GLY A 218 14.58 -6.13 -6.78
C GLY A 218 15.31 -4.78 -6.80
N ASN A 219 14.63 -3.63 -6.68
CA ASN A 219 15.30 -2.33 -6.46
C ASN A 219 14.50 -1.45 -5.48
N ASN A 220 15.16 -1.05 -4.39
CA ASN A 220 14.63 -0.11 -3.38
C ASN A 220 14.82 1.37 -3.79
N GLU A 221 15.06 1.63 -5.07
CA GLU A 221 15.28 2.95 -5.68
C GLU A 221 13.95 3.67 -5.95
N GLY A 222 13.13 3.82 -4.91
CA GLY A 222 11.82 4.42 -5.03
C GLY A 222 11.01 4.33 -3.75
N PHE A 223 9.72 4.62 -3.88
CA PHE A 223 8.74 4.53 -2.80
C PHE A 223 7.39 4.07 -3.34
N LEU A 224 6.46 3.74 -2.45
CA LEU A 224 5.11 3.35 -2.81
C LEU A 224 4.15 4.51 -2.55
N LEU A 225 3.33 4.81 -3.54
CA LEU A 225 2.15 5.66 -3.41
C LEU A 225 0.92 4.76 -3.31
N HIS A 226 0.17 4.93 -2.23
CA HIS A 226 -1.07 4.20 -1.98
C HIS A 226 -2.26 5.13 -2.16
N ARG A 227 -3.26 4.65 -2.89
CA ARG A 227 -4.59 5.25 -3.00
C ARG A 227 -5.58 4.32 -2.32
N VAL A 228 -6.22 4.79 -1.27
CA VAL A 228 -7.22 4.02 -0.51
C VAL A 228 -8.57 4.69 -0.65
N SER A 229 -9.50 3.97 -1.25
CA SER A 229 -10.89 4.37 -1.38
C SER A 229 -11.75 3.56 -0.42
N SER A 230 -13.06 3.82 -0.46
CA SER A 230 -13.99 2.95 0.23
C SER A 230 -13.95 1.52 -0.31
N LEU A 231 -13.73 1.30 -1.61
CA LEU A 231 -13.91 -0.01 -2.25
C LEU A 231 -12.61 -0.73 -2.57
N GLU A 232 -11.51 -0.01 -2.76
CA GLU A 232 -10.25 -0.60 -3.19
C GLU A 232 -9.05 0.16 -2.63
N MET A 233 -7.92 -0.57 -2.59
CA MET A 233 -6.61 -0.01 -2.36
C MET A 233 -5.72 -0.31 -3.56
N VAL A 234 -5.14 0.74 -4.13
CA VAL A 234 -4.23 0.66 -5.28
C VAL A 234 -2.85 1.17 -4.85
N THR A 235 -1.80 0.44 -5.24
CA THR A 235 -0.41 0.78 -4.93
C THR A 235 0.41 0.93 -6.19
N PHE A 236 1.07 2.08 -6.31
CA PHE A 236 1.99 2.44 -7.37
C PHE A 236 3.41 2.48 -6.81
N PHE A 237 4.37 1.91 -7.52
CA PHE A 237 5.79 2.12 -7.26
C PHE A 237 6.27 3.34 -8.04
N VAL A 238 6.88 4.29 -7.35
CA VAL A 238 7.41 5.52 -7.93
C VAL A 238 8.93 5.45 -7.88
N LYS A 239 9.56 5.40 -9.06
CA LYS A 239 11.02 5.36 -9.21
C LYS A 239 11.65 6.72 -8.94
N LEU A 240 12.96 6.74 -8.70
CA LEU A 240 13.74 8.00 -8.60
C LEU A 240 13.63 8.87 -9.87
N THR A 241 13.42 8.26 -11.04
CA THR A 241 13.20 8.96 -12.32
C THR A 241 11.86 9.70 -12.36
N GLY A 242 10.93 9.38 -11.46
CA GLY A 242 9.55 9.89 -11.45
C GLY A 242 8.57 9.01 -12.25
N GLU A 243 9.06 7.98 -12.93
CA GLU A 243 8.21 6.97 -13.57
C GLU A 243 7.41 6.20 -12.52
N THR A 244 6.14 5.94 -12.82
CA THR A 244 5.24 5.17 -11.96
C THR A 244 4.92 3.83 -12.58
N GLU A 245 5.08 2.77 -11.81
CA GLU A 245 4.69 1.41 -12.17
C GLU A 245 3.51 0.97 -11.28
N HIS A 246 2.41 0.55 -11.89
CA HIS A 246 1.32 -0.05 -11.14
C HIS A 246 1.76 -1.42 -10.61
N LYS A 247 1.73 -1.59 -9.29
CA LYS A 247 2.26 -2.79 -8.66
C LYS A 247 1.15 -3.73 -8.22
N LEU A 248 0.12 -3.22 -7.54
CA LEU A 248 -0.90 -4.03 -6.89
C LEU A 248 -2.23 -3.27 -6.75
N SER A 249 -3.35 -3.98 -6.92
CA SER A 249 -4.70 -3.50 -6.58
C SER A 249 -5.45 -4.59 -5.80
N PHE A 250 -6.15 -4.20 -4.74
CA PHE A 250 -6.94 -5.08 -3.88
C PHE A 250 -8.31 -4.48 -3.62
N GLN A 251 -9.36 -5.29 -3.73
CA GLN A 251 -10.72 -4.90 -3.38
C GLN A 251 -10.96 -5.10 -1.87
N GLN A 252 -11.80 -4.24 -1.29
CA GLN A 252 -12.23 -4.37 0.10
C GLN A 252 -12.99 -5.69 0.25
N ARG A 253 -12.68 -6.46 1.31
CA ARG A 253 -13.44 -7.67 1.62
C ARG A 253 -14.75 -7.31 2.32
N ASP A 254 -15.81 -8.03 1.98
CA ASP A 254 -17.08 -7.97 2.71
C ASP A 254 -16.88 -8.35 4.19
N GLU A 255 -17.59 -7.65 5.07
CA GLU A 255 -17.45 -7.84 6.52
C GLU A 255 -17.82 -9.27 6.96
N ALA A 256 -18.78 -9.91 6.29
CA ALA A 256 -19.16 -11.30 6.52
C ALA A 256 -18.01 -12.29 6.19
N VAL A 257 -17.22 -11.99 5.15
CA VAL A 257 -16.06 -12.80 4.77
C VAL A 257 -14.90 -12.62 5.75
N ARG A 258 -14.77 -11.42 6.36
CA ARG A 258 -13.76 -11.15 7.39
C ARG A 258 -14.02 -11.89 8.70
N LYS A 259 -15.28 -12.03 9.11
CA LYS A 259 -15.67 -12.70 10.36
C LYS A 259 -15.83 -14.22 10.23
N GLY A 260 -15.88 -14.75 8.98
CA GLY A 260 -16.10 -16.17 8.69
C GLY A 260 -14.87 -17.07 8.70
N ALA A 261 -13.67 -16.58 8.99
CA ALA A 261 -12.44 -17.38 9.04
C ALA A 261 -12.15 -17.96 10.44
N SER A 262 -13.19 -18.42 11.13
CA SER A 262 -13.05 -19.30 12.30
C SER A 262 -13.42 -20.72 11.87
N PHE A 263 -12.39 -21.53 11.61
CA PHE A 263 -12.50 -22.99 11.65
C PHE A 263 -11.98 -23.48 13.00
#